data_AF-A0A7S0C9T2-F1
#
_entry.id   AF-A0A7S0C9T2-F1
#
_cell.length_a   1.000
_cell.length_b   1.000
_cell.length_c   1.000
_cell.angle_alpha   90.00
_cell.angle_beta   90.00
_cell.angle_gamma   90.00
#
_symmetry.space_group_name_H-M   'P 1'
#
loop_
_entity.id
_entity.type
_entity.pdbx_description
1 polymer ?
#
loop_
_entity_poly.entity_id
_entity_poly.type
_entity_poly.pdbx_seq_one_letter_code
_entity_poly.pdbx_strand_id
1 'polypeptide(L)'
;WDRYFHSKLANSVFSYGLHEKLRAQGSAVKAIDAHPGSSATSLPDHLNGGAIFDFVITYVLGPMFQTAEDGAMGILKGMMATTAESGVLYGPTGMGGMRGPAVIIKPKKHENDPESIKMLWETSEKATDTKFL
;
A
#
# COMPACT_ATOMS: atom_id res chain seq x y z
N TRP A 1 0.60 14.29 8.55
CA TRP A 1 -0.18 13.09 8.21
C TRP A 1 -0.70 13.12 6.78
N ASP A 2 -1.33 14.20 6.34
CA ASP A 2 -1.91 14.29 4.98
C ASP A 2 -0.93 14.00 3.84
N ARG A 3 0.28 14.57 3.89
CA ARG A 3 1.33 14.28 2.88
C ARG A 3 1.74 12.81 2.85
N TYR A 4 1.79 12.16 4.00
CA TYR A 4 2.09 10.74 4.11
C TYR A 4 0.93 9.90 3.55
N PHE A 5 -0.31 10.23 3.89
CA PHE A 5 -1.48 9.54 3.34
C PHE A 5 -1.57 9.71 1.83
N HIS A 6 -1.28 10.90 1.30
CA HIS A 6 -1.22 11.13 -0.14
C HIS A 6 -0.11 10.32 -0.82
N SER A 7 1.07 10.18 -0.21
CA SER A 7 2.12 9.35 -0.81
C SER A 7 1.77 7.86 -0.80
N LYS A 8 1.12 7.36 0.25
CA LYS A 8 0.63 5.97 0.28
C LYS A 8 -0.52 5.72 -0.67
N LEU A 9 -1.44 6.69 -0.81
CA LEU A 9 -2.46 6.63 -1.85
C LEU A 9 -1.83 6.62 -3.25
N ALA A 10 -0.82 7.46 -3.49
CA ALA A 10 -0.11 7.50 -4.76
C ALA A 10 0.54 6.15 -5.08
N ASN A 11 1.14 5.46 -4.11
CA ASN A 11 1.66 4.09 -4.34
C ASN A 11 0.57 3.13 -4.83
N SER A 12 -0.61 3.18 -4.22
CA SER A 12 -1.71 2.29 -4.58
C SER A 12 -2.23 2.58 -5.99
N VAL A 13 -2.53 3.86 -6.27
CA VAL A 13 -2.94 4.33 -7.60
C VAL A 13 -1.88 4.00 -8.66
N PHE A 14 -0.59 4.17 -8.34
CA PHE A 14 0.50 3.82 -9.24
C PHE A 14 0.54 2.32 -9.55
N SER A 15 0.34 1.45 -8.56
CA SER A 15 0.29 -0.01 -8.76
C SER A 15 -0.84 -0.41 -9.73
N TYR A 16 -2.02 0.19 -9.60
CA TYR A 16 -3.13 -0.03 -10.55
C TYR A 16 -2.80 0.49 -11.95
N GLY A 17 -2.22 1.69 -12.06
CA GLY A 17 -1.78 2.22 -13.36
C GLY A 17 -0.70 1.37 -14.03
N LEU A 18 0.25 0.85 -13.25
CA LEU A 18 1.29 -0.05 -13.74
C LEU A 18 0.69 -1.38 -14.21
N HIS A 19 -0.29 -1.93 -13.48
CA HIS A 19 -1.03 -3.11 -13.90
C HIS A 19 -1.70 -2.92 -15.27
N GLU A 20 -2.44 -1.82 -15.46
CA GLU A 20 -3.14 -1.54 -16.72
C GLU A 20 -2.16 -1.42 -17.90
N LYS A 21 -1.05 -0.72 -17.70
CA LYS A 21 -0.03 -0.51 -18.73
C LYS A 21 0.73 -1.80 -19.09
N LEU A 22 1.17 -2.57 -18.10
CA LEU A 22 1.81 -3.88 -18.33
C LEU A 22 0.88 -4.84 -19.06
N ARG A 23 -0.41 -4.87 -18.67
CA ARG A 23 -1.43 -5.69 -19.33
C ARG A 23 -1.64 -5.27 -20.78
N ALA A 24 -1.69 -3.97 -21.07
CA ALA A 24 -1.86 -3.46 -22.43
C ALA A 24 -0.72 -3.89 -23.38
N GLN A 25 0.48 -4.15 -22.85
CA GLN A 25 1.63 -4.64 -23.60
C GLN A 25 1.74 -6.17 -23.64
N GLY A 26 0.82 -6.90 -23.01
CA GLY A 26 0.94 -8.36 -22.87
C GLY A 26 2.12 -8.80 -22.01
N SER A 27 2.61 -7.94 -21.11
CA SER A 27 3.71 -8.29 -20.20
C SER A 27 3.30 -9.36 -19.19
N ALA A 28 4.20 -10.28 -18.91
CA ALA A 28 4.03 -11.30 -17.85
C ALA A 28 4.34 -10.75 -16.44
N VAL A 29 4.90 -9.54 -16.34
CA VAL A 29 5.21 -8.90 -15.05
C VAL A 29 3.91 -8.56 -14.32
N LYS A 30 3.87 -8.85 -13.02
CA LYS A 30 2.72 -8.54 -12.15
C LYS A 30 2.99 -7.26 -11.36
N ALA A 31 2.03 -6.34 -11.36
CA ALA A 31 1.99 -5.20 -10.46
C ALA A 31 1.05 -5.54 -9.31
N ILE A 32 1.56 -5.53 -8.08
CA ILE A 32 0.85 -5.96 -6.89
C ILE A 32 1.12 -4.95 -5.79
N ASP A 33 0.06 -4.46 -5.14
CA ASP A 33 0.18 -3.61 -3.97
C ASP A 33 -0.07 -4.44 -2.69
N ALA A 34 0.52 -4.01 -1.59
CA ALA A 34 0.27 -4.60 -0.29
C ALA A 34 0.45 -3.56 0.82
N HIS A 35 -0.49 -3.53 1.77
CA HIS A 35 -0.31 -2.79 3.01
C HIS A 35 -0.17 -3.74 4.19
N PRO A 36 0.70 -3.43 5.17
CA PRO A 36 0.81 -4.27 6.34
C PRO A 36 -0.50 -4.20 7.13
N GLY A 37 -1.12 -3.02 7.26
CA GLY A 37 -2.08 -2.73 8.32
C GLY A 37 -1.42 -1.80 9.33
N SER A 38 -1.88 -1.79 10.56
CA SER A 38 -1.21 -1.07 11.65
C SER A 38 -0.12 -1.97 12.22
N SER A 39 1.12 -1.78 11.78
CA SER A 39 2.27 -2.60 12.19
C SER A 39 3.15 -1.88 13.19
N ALA A 40 3.58 -2.60 14.23
CA ALA A 40 4.53 -2.11 15.23
C ALA A 40 5.95 -2.07 14.65
N THR A 41 6.15 -1.20 13.66
CA THR A 41 7.46 -0.84 13.10
C THR A 41 7.96 0.45 13.73
N SER A 42 9.21 0.84 13.50
CA SER A 42 9.78 2.12 13.97
C SER A 42 9.18 3.36 13.28
N LEU A 43 8.12 3.21 12.47
CA LEU A 43 7.48 4.33 11.78
C LEU A 43 7.00 5.43 12.75
N PRO A 44 6.34 5.12 13.89
CA PRO A 44 5.96 6.12 14.90
C PRO A 44 7.14 6.93 15.43
N ASP A 45 8.32 6.32 15.57
CA ASP A 45 9.51 6.99 16.14
C ASP A 45 10.03 8.12 15.24
N HIS A 46 9.67 8.10 13.96
CA HIS A 46 10.01 9.14 12.98
C HIS A 46 8.88 10.14 12.75
N LEU A 47 7.75 9.97 13.43
CA LEU A 47 6.59 10.83 13.33
C LEU A 47 6.62 11.79 14.51
N ASN A 48 7.12 13.02 14.32
CA ASN A 48 7.16 14.09 15.32
C ASN A 48 5.75 14.50 15.82
N GLY A 49 5.09 13.65 16.62
CA GLY A 49 3.74 13.86 17.14
C GLY A 49 3.68 14.45 18.55
N GLY A 50 4.82 14.45 19.25
CA GLY A 50 4.93 14.91 20.63
C GLY A 50 4.51 13.86 21.66
N ALA A 51 4.87 14.08 22.93
CA ALA A 51 4.82 13.06 23.98
C ALA A 51 3.44 12.39 24.20
N ILE A 52 2.34 13.14 24.01
CA ILE A 52 0.98 12.58 24.15
C ILE A 52 0.67 11.63 22.98
N PHE A 53 1.06 11.99 21.76
CA PHE A 53 0.88 11.15 20.58
C PHE A 53 1.70 9.87 20.71
N ASP A 54 2.98 10.00 21.09
CA ASP A 54 3.89 8.86 21.26
C ASP A 54 3.39 7.90 22.34
N PHE A 55 2.84 8.46 23.44
CA PHE A 55 2.23 7.67 24.50
C PHE A 55 1.01 6.88 24.00
N VAL A 56 0.10 7.54 23.29
CA VAL A 56 -1.11 6.88 22.76
C VAL A 56 -0.76 5.81 21.73
N ILE A 57 0.16 6.10 20.80
CA ILE A 57 0.57 5.11 19.80
C ILE A 57 1.24 3.91 20.45
N THR A 58 2.18 4.13 21.36
CA THR A 58 2.98 3.05 21.95
C THR A 58 2.17 2.20 22.92
N TYR A 59 1.46 2.84 23.86
CA TYR A 59 0.89 2.14 25.01
C TYR A 59 -0.61 1.85 24.87
N VAL A 60 -1.35 2.61 24.05
CA VAL A 60 -2.80 2.42 23.88
C VAL A 60 -3.10 1.65 22.59
N LEU A 61 -2.51 2.07 21.46
CA LEU A 61 -2.77 1.47 20.15
C LEU A 61 -1.78 0.34 19.80
N GLY A 62 -0.55 0.39 20.30
CA GLY A 62 0.51 -0.58 20.05
C GLY A 62 0.10 -2.04 20.27
N PRO A 63 -0.61 -2.40 21.35
CA PRO A 63 -1.10 -3.77 21.56
C PRO A 63 -2.12 -4.26 20.52
N MET A 64 -2.73 -3.35 19.76
CA MET A 64 -3.63 -3.67 18.64
C MET A 64 -2.90 -3.77 17.30
N PHE A 65 -1.62 -3.40 17.25
CA PHE A 65 -0.81 -3.53 16.05
C PHE A 65 -0.38 -4.99 15.85
N GLN A 66 -0.15 -5.34 14.59
CA GLN A 66 0.42 -6.61 14.21
C GLN A 66 1.95 -6.56 14.26
N THR A 67 2.56 -7.73 14.41
CA THR A 67 4.02 -7.91 14.36
C THR A 67 4.59 -7.49 13.01
N ALA A 68 5.90 -7.27 12.94
CA ALA A 68 6.57 -6.96 11.67
C ALA A 68 6.48 -8.17 10.71
N GLU A 69 6.59 -9.37 11.25
CA GLU A 69 6.48 -10.65 10.55
C GLU A 69 5.09 -10.80 9.92
N ASP A 70 4.02 -10.59 10.70
CA ASP A 70 2.66 -10.65 10.18
C ASP A 70 2.41 -9.54 9.13
N GLY A 71 2.96 -8.34 9.35
CA GLY A 71 2.85 -7.24 8.40
C GLY A 71 3.57 -7.47 7.08
N ALA A 72 4.62 -8.30 7.07
CA ALA A 72 5.33 -8.67 5.84
C ALA A 72 4.54 -9.69 4.98
N MET A 73 3.52 -10.36 5.55
CA MET A 73 2.83 -11.46 4.87
C MET A 73 2.12 -11.03 3.58
N GLY A 74 1.64 -9.79 3.48
CA GLY A 74 1.03 -9.28 2.24
C GLY A 74 2.03 -9.23 1.08
N ILE A 75 3.22 -8.66 1.32
CA ILE A 75 4.28 -8.56 0.31
C ILE A 75 4.82 -9.97 -0.01
N LEU A 76 5.04 -10.82 1.00
CA LEU A 76 5.47 -12.21 0.78
C LEU A 76 4.48 -13.00 -0.08
N LYS A 77 3.17 -12.86 0.15
CA LYS A 77 2.15 -13.46 -0.71
C LYS A 77 2.22 -12.94 -2.14
N GLY A 78 2.32 -11.62 -2.32
CA GLY A 78 2.46 -11.02 -3.66
C GLY A 78 3.69 -11.52 -4.42
N MET A 79 4.82 -11.73 -3.74
CA MET A 79 6.06 -12.17 -4.37
C MET A 79 6.13 -13.69 -4.62
N MET A 80 5.64 -14.49 -3.68
CA MET A 80 5.96 -15.93 -3.62
C MET A 80 4.78 -16.86 -3.87
N ALA A 81 3.54 -16.39 -3.74
CA ALA A 81 2.39 -17.26 -3.97
C ALA A 81 2.25 -17.59 -5.45
N THR A 82 2.14 -18.88 -5.79
CA THR A 82 1.84 -19.32 -7.15
C THR A 82 0.47 -18.82 -7.63
N THR A 83 -0.42 -18.52 -6.69
CA THR A 83 -1.75 -17.94 -6.91
C THR A 83 -1.76 -16.41 -6.87
N ALA A 84 -0.61 -15.72 -6.83
CA ALA A 84 -0.57 -14.26 -6.81
C ALA A 84 -1.15 -13.68 -8.11
N GLU A 85 -2.09 -12.74 -7.99
CA GLU A 85 -2.75 -12.06 -9.11
C GLU A 85 -2.16 -10.66 -9.30
N SER A 86 -2.10 -10.17 -10.54
CA SER A 86 -1.72 -8.78 -10.85
C SER A 86 -2.93 -7.86 -10.67
N GLY A 87 -2.70 -6.59 -10.33
CA GLY A 87 -3.77 -5.60 -10.19
C GLY A 87 -4.59 -5.79 -8.92
N VAL A 88 -3.98 -6.32 -7.87
CA VAL A 88 -4.63 -6.55 -6.58
C VAL A 88 -3.90 -5.82 -5.46
N LEU A 89 -4.64 -5.58 -4.36
CA LEU A 89 -4.13 -5.05 -3.11
C LEU A 89 -4.25 -6.13 -2.03
N TYR A 90 -3.13 -6.53 -1.45
CA TYR A 90 -3.11 -7.39 -0.27
C TYR A 90 -3.15 -6.59 1.02
N GLY A 91 -4.00 -6.99 1.96
CA GLY A 91 -4.06 -6.37 3.28
C GLY A 91 -4.85 -7.20 4.28
N PRO A 92 -4.67 -6.95 5.58
CA PRO A 92 -5.53 -7.52 6.61
C PRO A 92 -6.98 -7.05 6.47
N THR A 93 -7.93 -7.88 6.90
CA THR A 93 -9.36 -7.52 7.02
C THR A 93 -9.87 -7.48 8.46
N GLY A 94 -9.08 -7.94 9.43
CA GLY A 94 -9.45 -7.93 10.85
C GLY A 94 -9.39 -6.52 11.46
N MET A 95 -10.30 -6.25 12.39
CA MET A 95 -10.44 -4.94 13.09
C MET A 95 -10.40 -3.74 12.14
N GLY A 96 -11.18 -3.79 11.05
CA GLY A 96 -11.26 -2.68 10.09
C GLY A 96 -10.02 -2.51 9.22
N GLY A 97 -9.24 -3.59 9.02
CA GLY A 97 -8.02 -3.57 8.21
C GLY A 97 -6.75 -3.19 8.97
N MET A 98 -6.78 -3.25 10.31
CA MET A 98 -5.60 -2.99 11.13
C MET A 98 -4.70 -4.21 11.26
N ARG A 99 -5.26 -5.42 11.35
CA ARG A 99 -4.49 -6.66 11.60
C ARG A 99 -5.17 -7.92 11.11
N GLY A 100 -4.40 -9.00 11.01
CA GLY A 100 -4.88 -10.33 10.65
C GLY A 100 -4.29 -10.83 9.34
N PRO A 101 -4.77 -11.96 8.81
CA PRO A 101 -4.22 -12.55 7.60
C PRO A 101 -4.34 -11.60 6.41
N ALA A 102 -3.25 -11.41 5.67
CA ALA A 102 -3.26 -10.66 4.42
C ALA A 102 -4.07 -11.41 3.35
N VAL A 103 -5.13 -10.79 2.86
CA VAL A 103 -6.00 -11.30 1.79
C VAL A 103 -6.13 -10.25 0.69
N ILE A 104 -6.66 -10.62 -0.47
CA ILE A 104 -7.02 -9.63 -1.48
C ILE A 104 -8.17 -8.79 -0.91
N ILE A 105 -7.97 -7.48 -0.87
CA ILE A 105 -8.98 -6.52 -0.44
C ILE A 105 -9.49 -5.71 -1.62
N LYS A 106 -10.74 -5.26 -1.52
CA LYS A 106 -11.35 -4.41 -2.53
C LYS A 106 -10.75 -3.00 -2.41
N PRO A 107 -10.16 -2.43 -3.49
CA PRO A 107 -9.70 -1.06 -3.46
C PRO A 107 -10.87 -0.11 -3.24
N LYS A 108 -10.59 1.01 -2.58
CA LYS A 108 -11.47 2.17 -2.56
C LYS A 108 -11.56 2.74 -3.97
N LYS A 109 -12.70 3.37 -4.28
CA LYS A 109 -12.95 3.92 -5.61
C LYS A 109 -11.83 4.85 -6.10
N HIS A 110 -11.25 5.65 -5.21
CA HIS A 110 -10.18 6.60 -5.57
C HIS A 110 -8.79 5.96 -5.73
N GLU A 111 -8.60 4.70 -5.32
CA GLU A 111 -7.34 3.97 -5.52
C GLU A 111 -7.24 3.42 -6.94
N ASN A 112 -8.36 3.14 -7.61
CA ASN A 112 -8.40 2.62 -8.98
C ASN A 112 -9.28 3.45 -9.93
N ASP A 113 -9.47 4.73 -9.61
CA ASP A 113 -10.19 5.67 -10.48
C ASP A 113 -9.35 6.01 -11.73
N PRO A 114 -9.87 5.84 -12.96
CA PRO A 114 -9.08 6.04 -14.18
C PRO A 114 -8.48 7.45 -14.32
N GLU A 115 -9.20 8.48 -13.90
CA GLU A 115 -8.71 9.87 -13.95
C GLU A 115 -7.57 10.09 -12.95
N SER A 116 -7.70 9.51 -11.75
CA SER A 116 -6.66 9.53 -10.72
C SER A 116 -5.38 8.80 -11.19
N ILE A 117 -5.54 7.64 -11.82
CA ILE A 117 -4.43 6.87 -12.41
C ILE A 117 -3.72 7.71 -13.48
N LYS A 118 -4.47 8.26 -14.43
CA LYS A 118 -3.93 9.08 -15.52
C LYS A 118 -3.17 10.29 -14.99
N MET A 119 -3.81 11.06 -14.10
CA MET A 119 -3.22 12.27 -13.53
C MET A 119 -1.94 11.95 -12.75
N LEU A 120 -1.94 10.90 -11.92
CA LEU A 120 -0.77 10.51 -11.15
C LEU A 120 0.36 10.06 -12.07
N TRP A 121 0.06 9.26 -13.10
CA TRP A 121 1.07 8.75 -14.02
C TRP A 121 1.75 9.88 -14.79
N GLU A 122 0.98 10.75 -15.43
CA GLU A 122 1.48 11.89 -16.21
C GLU A 122 2.33 12.84 -15.33
N THR A 123 1.86 13.10 -14.11
CA THR A 123 2.59 13.94 -13.14
C THR A 123 3.88 13.27 -12.69
N SER A 124 3.86 11.96 -12.44
CA SER A 124 5.04 11.20 -12.01
C SER A 124 6.11 11.21 -13.10
N GLU A 125 5.75 10.88 -14.34
CA GLU A 125 6.66 10.92 -15.49
C GLU A 125 7.29 12.30 -15.68
N LYS A 126 6.50 13.36 -15.54
CA LYS A 126 7.02 14.74 -15.63
C LYS A 126 7.96 15.07 -14.48
N ALA A 127 7.65 14.62 -13.27
CA ALA A 127 8.45 14.89 -12.08
C ALA A 127 9.78 14.13 -12.07
N THR A 128 9.82 12.93 -12.67
CA THR A 128 11.01 12.08 -12.73
C THR A 128 11.78 12.16 -14.04
N ASP A 129 11.26 12.87 -15.05
CA ASP A 129 11.79 12.91 -16.42
C ASP A 129 11.98 11.50 -17.02
N THR A 130 11.03 10.61 -16.73
CA THR A 130 11.02 9.24 -17.24
C THR A 130 9.70 8.92 -17.92
N LYS A 131 9.70 7.94 -18.84
CA LYS A 131 8.51 7.45 -19.53
C LYS A 131 8.33 5.96 -19.33
N PHE A 132 7.08 5.54 -19.21
CA PHE A 132 6.75 4.12 -19.34
C PHE A 132 7.03 3.67 -20.77
N LEU A 133 7.86 2.63 -20.91
CA LEU A 133 8.23 2.01 -22.19
C LEU A 133 7.14 1.06 -22.64
#